data_AF-A0A8J9YDZ5-F1
#
_entry.id   AF-A0A8J9YDZ5-F1
#
_cell.length_a   1.000
_cell.length_b   1.000
_cell.length_c   1.000
_cell.angle_alpha   90.00
_cell.angle_beta   90.00
_cell.angle_gamma   90.00
#
_symmetry.space_group_name_H-M   'P 1'
#
loop_
_entity.id
_entity.type
_entity.pdbx_description
1 polymer ?
#
loop_
_entity_poly.entity_id
_entity_poly.type
_entity_poly.pdbx_seq_one_letter_code
_entity_poly.pdbx_strand_id
1 'polypeptide(L)'
;MHRANVYLKLAQYPEAKEDYLQVNDLFSAVSDIRSVNRLQQDSTDGYYRLAELLYQLGHVSDALKEIRECLKLDPEHKKCFPFYKKLKKIDKLLLTCEEKSEARDYLGCIASAERALAAEQEVTLVVFEARRWLCSCYAKVGARGELVC
;
A
#
# COMPACT_ATOMS: atom_id res chain seq x y z
N MET A 1 -15.67 10.75 -22.20
CA MET A 1 -15.93 9.54 -23.02
C MET A 1 -15.00 8.36 -22.74
N HIS A 2 -13.78 8.53 -22.19
CA HIS A 2 -12.86 7.40 -21.92
C HIS A 2 -13.31 6.45 -20.80
N ARG A 3 -14.04 6.92 -19.77
CA ARG A 3 -14.57 6.09 -18.69
C ARG A 3 -15.52 4.98 -19.21
N ALA A 4 -16.37 5.27 -20.19
CA ALA A 4 -17.32 4.31 -20.74
C ALA A 4 -16.64 3.13 -21.47
N ASN A 5 -15.53 3.39 -22.17
CA ASN A 5 -14.77 2.35 -22.86
C ASN A 5 -13.99 1.43 -21.90
N VAL A 6 -13.59 1.94 -20.73
CA VAL A 6 -12.99 1.14 -19.66
C VAL A 6 -14.04 0.20 -19.06
N TYR A 7 -15.25 0.70 -18.75
CA TYR A 7 -16.35 -0.13 -18.24
C TYR A 7 -16.79 -1.24 -19.20
N LEU A 8 -16.83 -0.97 -20.52
CA LEU A 8 -17.15 -1.97 -21.54
C LEU A 8 -16.07 -3.06 -21.67
N LYS A 9 -14.78 -2.71 -21.52
CA LYS A 9 -13.67 -3.69 -21.50
C LYS A 9 -13.62 -4.50 -20.21
N LEU A 10 -13.93 -3.88 -19.06
CA LEU A 10 -13.98 -4.57 -17.76
C LEU A 10 -15.20 -5.48 -17.60
N ALA A 11 -16.27 -5.30 -18.39
CA ALA A 11 -17.41 -6.21 -18.41
C ALA A 11 -17.05 -7.65 -18.85
N GLN A 12 -15.90 -7.85 -19.51
CA GLN A 12 -15.35 -9.16 -19.87
C GLN A 12 -14.57 -9.84 -18.73
N TYR A 13 -14.26 -9.10 -17.64
CA TYR A 13 -13.49 -9.57 -16.49
C TYR A 13 -14.20 -9.15 -15.19
N PRO A 14 -15.20 -9.92 -14.72
CA PRO A 14 -16.05 -9.52 -13.60
C PRO A 14 -15.27 -9.29 -12.30
N GLU A 15 -14.22 -10.08 -12.06
CA GLU A 15 -13.32 -9.93 -10.90
C GLU A 15 -12.53 -8.63 -10.97
N ALA A 16 -11.89 -8.34 -12.11
CA ALA A 16 -11.14 -7.09 -12.30
C ALA A 16 -12.04 -5.84 -12.26
N LYS A 17 -13.32 -5.97 -12.65
CA LYS A 17 -14.31 -4.90 -12.52
C LYS A 17 -14.63 -4.61 -11.06
N GLU A 18 -14.86 -5.64 -10.26
CA GLU A 18 -15.17 -5.51 -8.83
C GLU A 18 -13.97 -4.90 -8.09
N ASP A 19 -12.76 -5.40 -8.34
CA ASP A 19 -11.51 -4.84 -7.80
C ASP A 19 -11.35 -3.35 -8.16
N TYR A 20 -11.58 -3.00 -9.42
CA TYR A 20 -11.50 -1.61 -9.88
C TYR A 20 -12.53 -0.70 -9.19
N LEU A 21 -13.76 -1.20 -8.99
CA LEU A 21 -14.81 -0.45 -8.30
C LEU A 21 -14.46 -0.25 -6.83
N GLN A 22 -13.96 -1.29 -6.15
CA GLN A 22 -13.51 -1.20 -4.76
C GLN A 22 -12.37 -0.21 -4.60
N VAL A 23 -11.35 -0.28 -5.45
CA VAL A 23 -10.23 0.67 -5.43
C VAL A 23 -10.72 2.10 -5.66
N ASN A 24 -11.62 2.32 -6.63
CA ASN A 24 -12.19 3.65 -6.88
C ASN A 24 -13.05 4.17 -5.70
N ASP A 25 -13.74 3.28 -4.99
CA ASP A 25 -14.51 3.63 -3.81
C ASP A 25 -13.59 4.00 -2.64
N LEU A 26 -12.49 3.26 -2.45
CA LEU A 26 -11.45 3.59 -1.47
C LEU A 26 -10.80 4.96 -1.74
N PHE A 27 -10.52 5.31 -3.00
CA PHE A 27 -10.01 6.64 -3.34
C PHE A 27 -11.00 7.76 -3.01
N SER A 28 -12.28 7.53 -3.30
CA SER A 28 -13.36 8.45 -2.94
C SER A 28 -13.45 8.60 -1.41
N ALA A 29 -13.44 7.47 -0.69
CA ALA A 29 -13.48 7.43 0.77
C ALA A 29 -12.30 8.15 1.42
N VAL A 30 -11.07 8.04 0.89
CA VAL A 30 -9.91 8.79 1.39
C VAL A 30 -10.07 10.30 1.16
N SER A 31 -10.61 10.71 0.02
CA SER A 31 -10.90 12.13 -0.25
C SER A 31 -11.95 12.67 0.72
N ASP A 32 -13.05 11.94 0.88
CA ASP A 32 -14.15 12.30 1.78
C ASP A 32 -13.67 12.35 3.22
N ILE A 33 -12.93 11.34 3.68
CA ILE A 33 -12.38 11.31 5.04
C ILE A 33 -11.34 12.39 5.25
N ARG A 34 -10.49 12.74 4.28
CA ARG A 34 -9.57 13.89 4.44
C ARG A 34 -10.35 15.21 4.57
N SER A 35 -11.44 15.36 3.84
CA SER A 35 -12.29 16.54 3.95
C SER A 35 -13.02 16.59 5.30
N VAL A 36 -13.56 15.46 5.75
CA VAL A 36 -14.26 15.34 7.04
C VAL A 36 -13.29 15.45 8.21
N ASN A 37 -12.13 14.82 8.18
CA ASN A 37 -11.12 14.89 9.25
C ASN A 37 -10.47 16.29 9.33
N ARG A 38 -10.52 17.10 8.25
CA ARG A 38 -10.20 18.54 8.31
C ARG A 38 -11.32 19.39 8.93
N LEU A 39 -12.56 18.89 8.92
CA LEU A 39 -13.76 19.62 9.36
C LEU A 39 -14.30 19.14 10.73
N GLN A 40 -14.05 17.88 11.11
CA GLN A 40 -14.35 17.26 12.39
C GLN A 40 -13.05 17.03 13.16
N GLN A 41 -13.05 17.39 14.43
CA GLN A 41 -11.92 17.33 15.37
C GLN A 41 -11.01 16.11 15.16
N ASP A 42 -9.72 16.40 15.06
CA ASP A 42 -8.57 15.52 15.25
C ASP A 42 -8.83 14.45 16.31
N SER A 43 -9.33 13.28 15.88
CA SER A 43 -9.65 12.17 16.77
C SER A 43 -8.80 10.96 16.45
N THR A 44 -8.42 10.23 17.50
CA THR A 44 -7.64 8.98 17.42
C THR A 44 -8.25 7.98 16.44
N ASP A 45 -9.59 7.83 16.45
CA ASP A 45 -10.32 6.95 15.52
C ASP A 45 -10.33 7.45 14.08
N GLY A 46 -10.40 8.78 13.85
CA GLY A 46 -10.32 9.38 12.53
C GLY A 46 -8.97 9.12 11.87
N TYR A 47 -7.87 9.38 12.61
CA TYR A 47 -6.51 9.08 12.17
C TYR A 47 -6.28 7.58 11.91
N TYR A 48 -6.80 6.71 12.78
CA TYR A 48 -6.72 5.26 12.57
C TYR A 48 -7.42 4.82 11.29
N ARG A 49 -8.67 5.26 11.07
CA ARG A 49 -9.44 4.92 9.86
C ARG A 49 -8.78 5.44 8.59
N LEU A 50 -8.27 6.67 8.60
CA LEU A 50 -7.57 7.21 7.44
C LEU A 50 -6.29 6.41 7.14
N ALA A 51 -5.52 6.04 8.17
CA ALA A 51 -4.36 5.18 8.00
C ALA A 51 -4.71 3.81 7.40
N GLU A 52 -5.82 3.21 7.85
CA GLU A 52 -6.29 1.91 7.36
C GLU A 52 -6.65 1.96 5.87
N LEU A 53 -7.38 2.99 5.44
CA LEU A 53 -7.75 3.18 4.04
C LEU A 53 -6.55 3.47 3.15
N LEU A 54 -5.63 4.33 3.60
CA LEU A 54 -4.39 4.60 2.89
C LEU A 54 -3.55 3.34 2.72
N TYR A 55 -3.52 2.49 3.75
CA TYR A 55 -2.82 1.22 3.70
C TYR A 55 -3.47 0.24 2.72
N GLN A 56 -4.80 0.14 2.70
CA GLN A 56 -5.55 -0.65 1.71
C GLN A 56 -5.28 -0.19 0.28
N LEU A 57 -5.10 1.11 0.06
CA LEU A 57 -4.71 1.70 -1.22
C LEU A 57 -3.22 1.48 -1.58
N GLY A 58 -2.43 0.82 -0.73
CA GLY A 58 -0.99 0.63 -0.94
C GLY A 58 -0.14 1.86 -0.61
N HIS A 59 -0.73 2.96 -0.13
CA HIS A 59 -0.02 4.17 0.30
C HIS A 59 0.56 4.00 1.71
N VAL A 60 1.47 3.04 1.88
CA VAL A 60 2.02 2.63 3.20
C VAL A 60 2.70 3.79 3.92
N SER A 61 3.48 4.61 3.22
CA SER A 61 4.20 5.74 3.83
C SER A 61 3.25 6.83 4.34
N ASP A 62 2.14 7.08 3.66
CA ASP A 62 1.13 8.04 4.11
C ASP A 62 0.32 7.45 5.26
N ALA A 63 -0.07 6.17 5.20
CA ALA A 63 -0.68 5.47 6.32
C ALA A 63 0.18 5.55 7.60
N LEU A 64 1.51 5.42 7.45
CA LEU A 64 2.45 5.54 8.55
C LEU A 64 2.53 6.96 9.12
N LYS A 65 2.23 8.01 8.35
CA LYS A 65 2.13 9.39 8.87
C LYS A 65 0.87 9.55 9.72
N GLU A 66 -0.28 9.14 9.19
CA GLU A 66 -1.56 9.26 9.89
C GLU A 66 -1.58 8.44 11.19
N ILE A 67 -1.00 7.24 11.19
CA ILE A 67 -0.95 6.43 12.41
C ILE A 67 -0.03 7.03 13.49
N ARG A 68 0.96 7.84 13.10
CA ARG A 68 1.78 8.59 14.07
C ARG A 68 0.96 9.71 14.70
N GLU A 69 0.12 10.40 13.95
CA GLU A 69 -0.81 11.38 14.52
C GLU A 69 -1.79 10.72 15.50
N CYS A 70 -2.31 9.53 15.17
CA CYS A 70 -3.11 8.74 16.12
C CYS A 70 -2.37 8.52 17.45
N LEU A 71 -1.12 8.08 17.40
CA LEU A 71 -0.30 7.81 18.60
C LEU A 71 0.20 9.07 19.32
N LYS A 72 0.21 10.24 18.65
CA LYS A 72 0.47 11.52 19.32
C LYS A 72 -0.71 11.93 20.21
N LEU A 73 -1.94 11.63 19.77
CA LEU A 73 -3.15 11.91 20.55
C LEU A 73 -3.30 10.92 21.72
N ASP A 74 -3.08 9.63 21.46
CA ASP A 74 -3.12 8.58 22.48
C ASP A 74 -1.96 7.58 22.26
N PRO A 75 -0.85 7.72 23.00
CA PRO A 75 0.32 6.85 22.89
C PRO A 75 0.04 5.38 23.21
N GLU A 76 -1.00 5.07 23.99
CA GLU A 76 -1.33 3.71 24.43
C GLU A 76 -2.56 3.15 23.68
N HIS A 77 -2.97 3.78 22.59
CA HIS A 77 -4.14 3.36 21.83
C HIS A 77 -3.99 1.92 21.30
N LYS A 78 -4.86 1.04 21.77
CA LYS A 78 -4.77 -0.43 21.58
C LYS A 78 -4.75 -0.86 20.11
N LYS A 79 -5.35 -0.09 19.21
CA LYS A 79 -5.37 -0.39 17.76
C LYS A 79 -4.23 0.28 17.00
N CYS A 80 -3.86 1.52 17.37
CA CYS A 80 -2.88 2.27 16.60
C CYS A 80 -1.45 1.75 16.80
N PHE A 81 -1.11 1.29 18.01
CA PHE A 81 0.26 0.84 18.28
C PHE A 81 0.64 -0.45 17.53
N PRO A 82 -0.19 -1.52 17.52
CA PRO A 82 0.07 -2.70 16.69
C PRO A 82 0.14 -2.34 15.20
N PHE A 83 -0.76 -1.48 14.73
CA PHE A 83 -0.80 -1.10 13.32
C PHE A 83 0.42 -0.26 12.90
N TYR A 84 0.88 0.67 13.75
CA TYR A 84 2.13 1.40 13.57
C TYR A 84 3.34 0.47 13.42
N LYS A 85 3.45 -0.59 14.25
CA LYS A 85 4.56 -1.55 14.15
C LYS A 85 4.56 -2.27 12.80
N LYS A 86 3.38 -2.69 12.34
CA LYS A 86 3.20 -3.32 11.02
C LYS A 86 3.60 -2.36 9.90
N LEU A 87 3.01 -1.17 9.88
CA LEU A 87 3.29 -0.13 8.88
C LEU A 87 4.76 0.24 8.83
N LYS A 88 5.41 0.46 9.98
CA LYS A 88 6.83 0.79 10.06
C LYS A 88 7.72 -0.29 9.46
N LYS A 89 7.39 -1.57 9.68
CA LYS A 89 8.16 -2.69 9.12
C LYS A 89 8.04 -2.73 7.60
N ILE A 90 6.81 -2.61 7.08
CA ILE A 90 6.54 -2.69 5.65
C ILE A 90 7.10 -1.47 4.92
N ASP A 91 6.84 -0.27 5.42
CA ASP A 91 7.38 0.99 4.89
C ASP A 91 8.91 0.94 4.78
N LYS A 92 9.59 0.48 5.84
CA LYS A 92 11.04 0.30 5.81
C LYS A 92 11.49 -0.68 4.72
N LEU A 93 10.82 -1.83 4.57
CA LEU A 93 11.19 -2.81 3.55
C LEU A 93 11.01 -2.26 2.14
N LEU A 94 9.91 -1.53 1.88
CA LEU A 94 9.66 -0.89 0.58
C LEU A 94 10.66 0.23 0.28
N LEU A 95 10.98 1.08 1.25
CA LEU A 95 12.04 2.09 1.12
C LEU A 95 13.40 1.44 0.83
N THR A 96 13.73 0.35 1.52
CA THR A 96 14.96 -0.39 1.24
C THR A 96 14.94 -1.00 -0.18
N CYS A 97 13.79 -1.44 -0.71
CA CYS A 97 13.70 -1.88 -2.11
C CYS A 97 14.06 -0.75 -3.07
N GLU A 98 13.51 0.44 -2.85
CA GLU A 98 13.78 1.63 -3.65
C GLU A 98 15.26 2.02 -3.60
N GLU A 99 15.81 2.22 -2.40
CA GLU A 99 17.23 2.56 -2.18
C GLU A 99 18.18 1.55 -2.85
N LYS A 100 17.88 0.25 -2.73
CA LYS A 100 18.71 -0.83 -3.29
C LYS A 100 18.61 -0.89 -4.81
N SER A 101 17.41 -0.67 -5.35
CA SER A 101 17.20 -0.58 -6.80
C SER A 101 17.99 0.60 -7.38
N GLU A 102 17.96 1.77 -6.74
CA GLU A 102 18.74 2.95 -7.15
C GLU A 102 20.26 2.70 -7.07
N ALA A 103 20.72 2.04 -6.01
CA ALA A 103 22.10 1.62 -5.84
C ALA A 103 22.54 0.49 -6.80
N ARG A 104 21.62 -0.02 -7.66
CA ARG A 104 21.81 -1.17 -8.55
C ARG A 104 22.14 -2.48 -7.82
N ASP A 105 21.89 -2.54 -6.52
CA ASP A 105 21.97 -3.75 -5.71
C ASP A 105 20.64 -4.53 -5.86
N TYR A 106 20.46 -5.12 -7.04
CA TYR A 106 19.21 -5.80 -7.39
C TYR A 106 18.96 -7.07 -6.57
N LEU A 107 20.01 -7.77 -6.14
CA LEU A 107 19.89 -8.93 -5.25
C LEU A 107 19.41 -8.50 -3.86
N GLY A 108 19.94 -7.39 -3.33
CA GLY A 108 19.45 -6.80 -2.09
C GLY A 108 18.00 -6.33 -2.17
N CYS A 109 17.61 -5.72 -3.30
CA CYS A 109 16.23 -5.36 -3.61
C CYS A 109 15.30 -6.59 -3.56
N ILE A 110 15.67 -7.68 -4.24
CA ILE A 110 14.89 -8.92 -4.28
C ILE A 110 14.67 -9.47 -2.87
N ALA A 111 15.75 -9.60 -2.09
CA ALA A 111 15.66 -10.10 -0.72
C ALA A 111 14.79 -9.22 0.18
N SER A 112 14.78 -7.90 -0.02
CA SER A 112 13.91 -6.97 0.72
C SER A 112 12.44 -7.14 0.31
N ALA A 113 12.18 -7.27 -0.99
CA ALA A 113 10.84 -7.43 -1.52
C ALA A 113 10.20 -8.78 -1.12
N GLU A 114 10.98 -9.88 -1.11
CA GLU A 114 10.53 -11.17 -0.57
C GLU A 114 10.14 -11.08 0.92
N ARG A 115 10.92 -10.33 1.71
CA ARG A 115 10.59 -10.06 3.12
C ARG A 115 9.33 -9.22 3.27
N ALA A 116 9.07 -8.30 2.34
CA ALA A 116 7.83 -7.53 2.32
C ALA A 116 6.63 -8.45 2.05
N LEU A 117 6.73 -9.37 1.10
CA LEU A 117 5.69 -10.39 0.81
C LEU A 117 5.50 -11.40 1.94
N ALA A 118 6.56 -11.73 2.68
CA ALA A 118 6.44 -12.55 3.87
C ALA A 118 5.76 -11.80 5.04
N ALA A 119 5.89 -10.47 5.08
CA ALA A 119 5.31 -9.63 6.13
C ALA A 119 3.87 -9.18 5.83
N GLU A 120 3.46 -9.18 4.57
CA GLU A 120 2.12 -8.79 4.13
C GLU A 120 1.64 -9.67 2.97
N GLN A 121 0.48 -10.31 3.16
CA GLN A 121 -0.12 -11.25 2.19
C GLN A 121 -1.58 -10.94 1.89
N GLU A 122 -2.22 -10.09 2.69
CA GLU A 122 -3.67 -9.86 2.66
C GLU A 122 -4.02 -8.63 1.81
N VAL A 123 -3.26 -7.54 1.95
CA VAL A 123 -3.56 -6.29 1.26
C VAL A 123 -3.00 -6.30 -0.15
N THR A 124 -3.88 -6.59 -1.11
CA THR A 124 -3.58 -6.74 -2.54
C THR A 124 -2.66 -5.65 -3.10
N LEU A 125 -2.94 -4.37 -2.81
CA LEU A 125 -2.15 -3.26 -3.37
C LEU A 125 -0.74 -3.16 -2.75
N VAL A 126 -0.56 -3.53 -1.49
CA VAL A 126 0.75 -3.59 -0.84
C VAL A 126 1.56 -4.79 -1.36
N VAL A 127 0.90 -5.94 -1.51
CA VAL A 127 1.48 -7.15 -2.12
C VAL A 127 1.91 -6.87 -3.55
N PHE A 128 1.05 -6.21 -4.33
CA PHE A 128 1.33 -5.82 -5.71
C PHE A 128 2.58 -4.93 -5.79
N GLU A 129 2.70 -3.94 -4.91
CA GLU A 129 3.86 -3.06 -4.87
C GLU A 129 5.17 -3.82 -4.59
N ALA A 130 5.15 -4.78 -3.65
CA ALA A 130 6.31 -5.64 -3.39
C ALA A 130 6.66 -6.55 -4.58
N ARG A 131 5.65 -7.13 -5.26
CA ARG A 131 5.86 -7.93 -6.49
C ARG A 131 6.40 -7.08 -7.63
N ARG A 132 5.96 -5.83 -7.76
CA ARG A 132 6.48 -4.87 -8.74
C ARG A 132 7.98 -4.67 -8.57
N TRP A 133 8.46 -4.50 -7.34
CA TRP A 133 9.89 -4.42 -7.05
C TRP A 133 10.64 -5.70 -7.43
N LEU A 134 10.10 -6.88 -7.10
CA LEU A 134 10.70 -8.16 -7.52
C LEU A 134 10.84 -8.23 -9.04
N CYS A 135 9.75 -7.99 -9.77
CA CYS A 135 9.75 -8.05 -11.23
C CYS A 135 10.78 -7.08 -11.83
N SER A 136 10.81 -5.84 -11.34
CA SER A 136 11.78 -4.81 -11.76
C SER A 136 13.23 -5.26 -11.53
N CYS A 137 13.54 -5.76 -10.33
CA CYS A 137 14.89 -6.14 -9.95
C CYS A 137 15.34 -7.45 -10.64
N TYR A 138 14.47 -8.45 -10.79
CA TYR A 138 14.76 -9.67 -11.56
C TYR A 138 15.06 -9.39 -13.03
N ALA A 139 14.28 -8.49 -13.66
CA ALA A 139 14.51 -8.08 -15.04
C ALA A 139 15.91 -7.46 -15.25
N LYS A 140 16.49 -6.81 -14.23
CA LYS A 140 17.83 -6.20 -14.27
C LYS A 140 18.97 -7.20 -14.02
N VAL A 141 18.72 -8.24 -13.24
CA VAL A 141 19.71 -9.31 -12.97
C VAL A 141 19.89 -10.23 -14.19
N GLY A 142 18.94 -10.23 -15.13
CA GLY A 142 18.99 -11.08 -16.32
C GLY A 142 18.60 -12.54 -16.04
N ALA A 143 18.10 -12.83 -14.85
CA ALA A 143 17.47 -14.11 -14.53
C ALA A 143 16.13 -14.21 -15.26
N ARG A 144 16.15 -14.70 -16.51
CA ARG A 144 14.93 -15.04 -17.29
C ARG A 144 14.22 -16.30 -16.79
N GLY A 145 14.53 -16.78 -15.59
CA GLY A 145 14.09 -18.07 -15.08
C GLY A 145 13.49 -17.93 -13.71
N GLU A 146 12.25 -17.42 -13.67
CA GLU A 146 11.16 -17.84 -12.79
C GLU A 146 10.05 -16.79 -12.97
N LEU A 147 8.93 -17.21 -13.55
CA LEU A 147 7.75 -16.39 -13.77
C LEU A 147 7.18 -15.93 -12.41
N VAL A 148 7.72 -14.83 -11.88
CA VAL A 148 7.16 -14.10 -10.72
C VAL A 148 6.58 -12.75 -11.15
N CYS A 149 6.72 -12.41 -12.45
CA CYS A 149 5.78 -11.57 -13.20
C CYS A 149 4.86 -12.50 -14.00
#